data_AF-A0A0D8JTB3-F1
#
_entry.id   AF-A0A0D8JTB3-F1
#
_cell.length_a   1.000
_cell.length_b   1.000
_cell.length_c   1.000
_cell.angle_alpha   90.00
_cell.angle_beta   90.00
_cell.angle_gamma   90.00
#
_symmetry.space_group_name_H-M   'P 1'
#
loop_
_entity.id
_entity.type
_entity.pdbx_description
1 polymer ?
#
loop_
_entity_poly.entity_id
_entity_poly.type
_entity_poly.pdbx_seq_one_letter_code
_entity_poly.pdbx_strand_id
1 'polypeptide(L)'
;MLSVSMQDQYDRKELRKNLFRDLSKIMLSLSRVPLPKIGSFVIDDSGFLRLTNRPLTFMLQDLENENIPVDMPRDRTFASVDSYVNSLLVCHDNRLTYQPNGISSGGDCVSQMTALALMRTIRPEYFDSRLNHGPFFFSLTDIHASNILVDENWNIKSIIDLEWAAALPVEFIGTPLWLTQESIDCINAEKYDQIRQEFMGIFIEEEKHCPADHAIQRASTMQKSWEQGIFWYVAGLESPTGLHSIFYKRLQPLYDKRHAQNTDFLLMACEYWRRNAMDFIRSRMKDKKAYDERLREAFEEH
;
A
#
# COMPACT_ATOMS: atom_id res chain seq x y z
N MET A 1 -11.91 2.84 -21.49
CA MET A 1 -11.30 2.60 -20.16
C MET A 1 -10.68 1.21 -20.19
N LEU A 2 -9.48 1.04 -19.63
CA LEU A 2 -8.76 -0.24 -19.71
C LEU A 2 -9.61 -1.38 -19.13
N SER A 3 -10.26 -1.16 -17.98
CA SER A 3 -11.14 -2.13 -17.31
C SER A 3 -12.23 -2.75 -18.20
N VAL A 4 -12.71 -2.03 -19.22
CA VAL A 4 -13.75 -2.52 -20.16
C VAL A 4 -13.21 -3.62 -21.08
N SER A 5 -11.92 -3.59 -21.40
CA SER A 5 -11.29 -4.54 -22.34
C SER A 5 -10.30 -5.48 -21.68
N MET A 6 -9.90 -5.19 -20.43
CA MET A 6 -8.82 -5.88 -19.74
C MET A 6 -9.13 -7.36 -19.57
N GLN A 7 -10.33 -7.69 -19.09
CA GLN A 7 -10.72 -9.07 -18.80
C GLN A 7 -10.62 -9.99 -20.03
N ASP A 8 -11.07 -9.51 -21.20
CA ASP A 8 -11.17 -10.33 -22.41
C ASP A 8 -9.88 -10.33 -23.24
N GLN A 9 -9.04 -9.31 -23.11
CA GLN A 9 -7.88 -9.11 -23.97
C GLN A 9 -6.53 -9.21 -23.23
N TYR A 10 -6.53 -9.49 -21.93
CA TYR A 10 -5.31 -9.54 -21.12
C TYR A 10 -4.26 -10.49 -21.64
N ASP A 11 -4.66 -11.63 -22.21
CA ASP A 11 -3.73 -12.65 -22.71
C ASP A 11 -2.99 -12.22 -23.98
N ARG A 12 -3.42 -11.13 -24.64
CA ARG A 12 -2.77 -10.59 -25.83
C ARG A 12 -1.50 -9.83 -25.43
N LYS A 13 -0.36 -10.52 -25.48
CA LYS A 13 0.97 -9.99 -25.11
C LYS A 13 1.31 -8.63 -25.72
N GLU A 14 0.98 -8.40 -26.99
CA GLU A 14 1.27 -7.12 -27.65
C GLU A 14 0.52 -5.94 -27.02
N LEU A 15 -0.72 -6.15 -26.56
CA LEU A 15 -1.49 -5.11 -25.86
C LEU A 15 -0.87 -4.81 -24.49
N ARG A 16 -0.52 -5.85 -23.72
CA ARG A 16 0.17 -5.68 -22.43
C ARG A 16 1.49 -4.95 -22.60
N LYS A 17 2.26 -5.29 -23.63
CA LYS A 17 3.55 -4.64 -23.93
C LYS A 17 3.39 -3.14 -24.15
N ASN A 18 2.37 -2.71 -24.89
CA ASN A 18 2.10 -1.29 -25.09
C ASN A 18 1.68 -0.60 -23.79
N LEU A 19 0.77 -1.23 -23.03
CA LEU A 19 0.34 -0.74 -21.72
C LEU A 19 1.53 -0.57 -20.74
N PHE A 20 2.35 -1.60 -20.60
CA PHE A 20 3.49 -1.61 -19.68
C PHE A 20 4.55 -0.58 -20.09
N ARG A 21 4.74 -0.38 -21.39
CA ARG A 21 5.63 0.67 -21.90
C ARG A 21 5.15 2.06 -21.49
N ASP A 22 3.88 2.38 -21.73
CA ASP A 22 3.35 3.70 -21.39
C ASP A 22 3.30 3.92 -19.87
N LEU A 23 2.91 2.91 -19.09
CA LEU A 23 2.99 2.96 -17.62
C LEU A 23 4.42 3.21 -17.14
N SER A 24 5.41 2.51 -17.71
CA SER A 24 6.82 2.69 -17.37
C SER A 24 7.25 4.13 -17.62
N LYS A 25 6.95 4.69 -18.80
CA LYS A 25 7.27 6.08 -19.13
C LYS A 25 6.63 7.08 -18.16
N ILE A 26 5.37 6.85 -17.78
CA ILE A 26 4.66 7.70 -16.83
C ILE A 26 5.34 7.64 -15.45
N MET A 27 5.59 6.46 -14.91
CA MET A 27 6.27 6.28 -13.61
C MET A 27 7.68 6.89 -13.63
N LEU A 28 8.44 6.70 -14.71
CA LEU A 28 9.78 7.26 -14.87
C LEU A 28 9.76 8.79 -14.98
N SER A 29 8.73 9.37 -15.61
CA SER A 29 8.55 10.82 -15.72
C SER A 29 8.19 11.46 -14.38
N LEU A 30 7.26 10.85 -13.63
CA LEU A 30 6.84 11.35 -12.32
C LEU A 30 7.95 11.25 -11.25
N SER A 31 8.83 10.25 -11.38
CA SER A 31 9.99 10.07 -10.51
C SER A 31 11.26 10.79 -10.98
N ARG A 32 11.19 11.63 -12.02
CA ARG A 32 12.39 12.27 -12.61
C ARG A 32 13.08 13.26 -11.65
N VAL A 33 12.28 13.99 -10.87
CA VAL A 33 12.75 15.06 -9.98
C VAL A 33 12.49 14.65 -8.52
N PRO A 34 13.53 14.62 -7.67
CA PRO A 34 13.34 14.31 -6.26
C PRO A 34 12.64 15.48 -5.55
N LEU A 35 11.73 15.15 -4.65
CA LEU A 35 11.02 16.08 -3.80
C LEU A 35 11.68 16.18 -2.42
N PRO A 36 11.59 17.34 -1.75
CA PRO A 36 12.32 17.57 -0.50
C PRO A 36 11.72 16.86 0.71
N LYS A 37 10.48 16.37 0.61
CA LYS A 37 9.75 15.72 1.70
C LYS A 37 8.61 14.86 1.18
N ILE A 38 8.11 13.99 2.05
CA ILE A 38 6.93 13.16 1.84
C ILE A 38 5.69 14.01 2.16
N GLY A 39 4.72 14.04 1.25
CA GLY A 39 3.53 14.90 1.35
C GLY A 39 2.76 15.00 0.04
N SER A 40 1.69 15.80 0.02
CA SER A 40 0.93 16.11 -1.21
C SER A 40 0.97 17.61 -1.51
N PHE A 41 0.85 17.93 -2.79
CA PHE A 41 0.78 19.32 -3.25
C PHE A 41 -0.59 19.92 -2.96
N VAL A 42 -0.61 21.20 -2.65
CA VAL A 42 -1.81 22.05 -2.60
C VAL A 42 -1.59 23.30 -3.43
N ILE A 43 -2.66 23.93 -3.86
CA ILE A 43 -2.62 25.27 -4.44
C ILE A 43 -2.87 26.25 -3.29
N ASP A 44 -1.92 27.14 -3.01
CA ASP A 44 -2.07 28.16 -1.98
C ASP A 44 -3.01 29.30 -2.43
N ASP A 45 -3.38 30.21 -1.52
CA ASP A 45 -4.27 31.34 -1.81
C ASP A 45 -3.71 32.30 -2.88
N SER A 46 -2.40 32.19 -3.19
CA SER A 46 -1.73 32.95 -4.25
C SER A 46 -1.65 32.18 -5.58
N GLY A 47 -2.23 30.98 -5.66
CA GLY A 47 -2.26 30.15 -6.86
C GLY A 47 -1.00 29.33 -7.11
N PHE A 48 -0.08 29.24 -6.15
CA PHE A 48 1.16 28.47 -6.30
C PHE A 48 1.04 27.04 -5.76
N LEU A 49 1.67 26.10 -6.45
CA LEU A 49 1.82 24.73 -5.96
C LEU A 49 2.79 24.68 -4.78
N ARG A 50 2.33 24.15 -3.65
CA ARG A 50 3.08 23.99 -2.42
C ARG A 50 3.00 22.56 -1.92
N LEU A 51 4.15 21.91 -1.72
CA LEU A 51 4.22 20.63 -1.04
C LEU A 51 4.08 20.84 0.47
N THR A 52 2.85 20.98 0.96
CA THR A 52 2.58 21.35 2.37
C THR A 52 1.47 20.54 3.02
N ASN A 53 0.78 19.67 2.26
CA ASN A 53 -0.20 18.76 2.82
C ASN A 53 0.44 17.42 3.20
N ARG A 54 -0.16 16.69 4.15
CA ARG A 54 0.16 15.27 4.40
C ARG A 54 0.04 14.46 3.11
N PRO A 55 0.72 13.30 3.01
CA PRO A 55 0.46 12.37 1.91
C PRO A 55 -1.02 12.03 1.91
N LEU A 56 -1.74 12.44 0.88
CA LEU A 56 -3.18 12.21 0.77
C LEU A 56 -3.39 10.98 -0.11
N THR A 57 -3.26 9.81 0.49
CA THR A 57 -3.46 8.52 -0.20
C THR A 57 -4.90 8.04 -0.02
N PHE A 58 -5.37 7.20 -0.96
CA PHE A 58 -6.70 6.59 -0.90
C PHE A 58 -6.96 5.89 0.44
N MET A 59 -5.95 5.20 0.98
CA MET A 59 -6.01 4.54 2.28
C MET A 59 -6.43 5.46 3.43
N LEU A 60 -5.88 6.67 3.49
CA LEU A 60 -6.19 7.60 4.57
C LEU A 60 -7.59 8.17 4.43
N GLN A 61 -8.04 8.42 3.20
CA GLN A 61 -9.40 8.87 2.94
C GLN A 61 -10.42 7.80 3.35
N ASP A 62 -10.17 6.53 3.01
CA ASP A 62 -11.05 5.41 3.36
C ASP A 62 -11.24 5.31 4.89
N LEU A 63 -10.16 5.45 5.66
CA LEU A 63 -10.22 5.48 7.12
C LEU A 63 -11.02 6.69 7.65
N GLU A 64 -10.81 7.88 7.10
CA GLU A 64 -11.55 9.08 7.53
C GLU A 64 -13.05 8.98 7.22
N ASN A 65 -13.41 8.40 6.06
CA ASN A 65 -14.80 8.16 5.68
C ASN A 65 -15.50 7.21 6.69
N GLU A 66 -14.77 6.23 7.20
CA GLU A 66 -15.22 5.31 8.26
C GLU A 66 -15.18 5.91 9.68
N ASN A 67 -14.91 7.23 9.79
CA ASN A 67 -14.74 7.95 11.06
C ASN A 67 -13.61 7.36 11.95
N ILE A 68 -12.60 6.75 11.34
CA ILE A 68 -11.40 6.26 12.03
C ILE A 68 -10.39 7.40 12.10
N PRO A 69 -9.89 7.76 13.31
CA PRO A 69 -8.89 8.80 13.46
C PRO A 69 -7.61 8.51 12.67
N VAL A 70 -7.20 9.48 11.85
CA VAL A 70 -5.91 9.50 11.19
C VAL A 70 -5.04 10.55 11.89
N ASP A 71 -4.05 10.11 12.67
CA ASP A 71 -3.16 10.98 13.47
C ASP A 71 -2.09 11.70 12.61
N MET A 72 -2.49 12.13 11.42
CA MET A 72 -1.73 12.93 10.49
C MET A 72 -2.57 14.15 10.12
N PRO A 73 -2.40 15.29 10.81
CA PRO A 73 -3.05 16.55 10.44
C PRO A 73 -2.74 16.95 9.00
N ARG A 74 -3.63 17.71 8.35
CA ARG A 74 -3.47 18.10 6.93
C ARG A 74 -2.18 18.86 6.67
N ASP A 75 -1.72 19.71 7.57
CA ASP A 75 -0.47 20.49 7.43
C ASP A 75 0.82 19.68 7.72
N ARG A 76 0.71 18.37 7.97
CA ARG A 76 1.85 17.52 8.36
C ARG A 76 2.53 16.85 7.17
N THR A 77 3.68 17.36 6.77
CA THR A 77 4.63 16.64 5.88
C THR A 77 5.66 15.82 6.66
N PHE A 78 6.29 14.82 6.04
CA PHE A 78 7.33 14.01 6.67
C PHE A 78 8.70 14.20 6.02
N ALA A 79 9.73 14.39 6.84
CA ALA A 79 11.11 14.50 6.39
C ALA A 79 11.86 13.16 6.40
N SER A 80 11.27 12.10 6.96
CA SER A 80 11.88 10.77 7.00
C SER A 80 10.92 9.61 6.74
N VAL A 81 11.43 8.55 6.11
CA VAL A 81 10.71 7.29 5.84
C VAL A 81 10.22 6.67 7.15
N ASP A 82 11.07 6.61 8.17
CA ASP A 82 10.72 6.06 9.49
C ASP A 82 9.49 6.74 10.11
N SER A 83 9.45 8.08 10.05
CA SER A 83 8.34 8.85 10.62
C SER A 83 7.03 8.64 9.85
N TYR A 84 7.12 8.49 8.54
CA TYR A 84 5.96 8.23 7.69
C TYR A 84 5.43 6.80 7.87
N VAL A 85 6.30 5.79 7.78
CA VAL A 85 5.93 4.37 7.97
C VAL A 85 5.34 4.14 9.35
N ASN A 86 5.90 4.76 10.40
CA ASN A 86 5.32 4.67 11.74
C ASN A 86 3.92 5.28 11.80
N SER A 87 3.68 6.39 11.10
CA SER A 87 2.35 7.03 11.05
C SER A 87 1.33 6.17 10.29
N LEU A 88 1.74 5.47 9.23
CA LEU A 88 0.90 4.48 8.56
C LEU A 88 0.54 3.32 9.50
N LEU A 89 1.51 2.78 10.25
CA LEU A 89 1.24 1.71 11.24
C LEU A 89 0.31 2.17 12.37
N VAL A 90 0.38 3.43 12.79
CA VAL A 90 -0.60 4.02 13.73
C VAL A 90 -2.00 4.08 13.12
N CYS A 91 -2.14 4.34 11.82
CA CYS A 91 -3.45 4.28 11.15
C CYS A 91 -4.06 2.87 11.22
N HIS A 92 -3.23 1.82 11.06
CA HIS A 92 -3.68 0.44 11.26
C HIS A 92 -4.07 0.13 12.71
N ASP A 93 -3.33 0.66 13.70
CA ASP A 93 -3.73 0.53 15.10
C ASP A 93 -5.07 1.20 15.39
N ASN A 94 -5.29 2.39 14.81
CA ASN A 94 -6.53 3.14 14.94
C ASN A 94 -7.67 2.39 14.27
N ARG A 95 -7.47 1.82 13.09
CA ARG A 95 -8.47 0.94 12.46
C ARG A 95 -8.88 -0.19 13.41
N LEU A 96 -7.92 -0.93 13.97
CA LEU A 96 -8.22 -2.02 14.90
C LEU A 96 -8.91 -1.53 16.19
N THR A 97 -8.62 -0.30 16.61
CA THR A 97 -9.18 0.31 17.83
C THR A 97 -10.58 0.88 17.66
N TYR A 98 -10.89 1.48 16.51
CA TYR A 98 -12.10 2.28 16.31
C TYR A 98 -13.12 1.62 15.38
N GLN A 99 -12.69 0.82 14.40
CA GLN A 99 -13.61 0.18 13.45
C GLN A 99 -14.43 -0.91 14.15
N PRO A 100 -15.76 -0.76 14.36
CA PRO A 100 -16.54 -1.70 15.20
C PRO A 100 -16.52 -3.15 14.71
N ASN A 101 -16.54 -3.34 13.39
CA ASN A 101 -16.44 -4.64 12.70
C ASN A 101 -15.00 -5.00 12.29
N GLY A 102 -13.98 -4.34 12.86
CA GLY A 102 -12.57 -4.55 12.51
C GLY A 102 -12.01 -5.92 12.88
N ILE A 103 -12.72 -6.70 13.69
CA ILE A 103 -12.39 -8.09 14.02
C ILE A 103 -13.58 -9.02 13.76
N SER A 104 -13.27 -10.27 13.43
CA SER A 104 -14.22 -11.38 13.26
C SER A 104 -14.30 -12.28 14.50
N SER A 105 -13.22 -12.40 15.26
CA SER A 105 -13.12 -13.23 16.47
C SER A 105 -11.97 -12.78 17.38
N GLY A 106 -11.87 -13.35 18.59
CA GLY A 106 -10.75 -13.08 19.49
C GLY A 106 -9.42 -13.56 18.92
N GLY A 107 -9.41 -14.72 18.23
CA GLY A 107 -8.21 -15.24 17.56
C GLY A 107 -7.77 -14.36 16.39
N ASP A 108 -8.72 -13.81 15.64
CA ASP A 108 -8.44 -12.81 14.60
C ASP A 108 -7.86 -11.52 15.21
N CYS A 109 -8.42 -11.03 16.33
CA CYS A 109 -7.86 -9.88 17.04
C CYS A 109 -6.41 -10.13 17.49
N VAL A 110 -6.13 -11.29 18.10
CA VAL A 110 -4.77 -11.71 18.48
C VAL A 110 -3.85 -11.68 17.25
N SER A 111 -4.29 -12.29 16.14
CA SER A 111 -3.51 -12.39 14.92
C SER A 111 -3.22 -11.03 14.28
N GLN A 112 -4.19 -10.12 14.21
CA GLN A 112 -3.99 -8.75 13.72
C GLN A 112 -3.03 -7.97 14.63
N MET A 113 -3.18 -8.07 15.96
CA MET A 113 -2.27 -7.44 16.92
C MET A 113 -0.83 -7.96 16.79
N THR A 114 -0.66 -9.28 16.64
CA THR A 114 0.64 -9.90 16.39
C THR A 114 1.26 -9.37 15.10
N ALA A 115 0.51 -9.31 14.00
CA ALA A 115 1.00 -8.78 12.73
C ALA A 115 1.47 -7.32 12.88
N LEU A 116 0.71 -6.46 13.56
CA LEU A 116 1.09 -5.05 13.79
C LEU A 116 2.30 -4.88 14.70
N ALA A 117 2.44 -5.71 15.74
CA ALA A 117 3.63 -5.72 16.58
C ALA A 117 4.87 -6.15 15.79
N LEU A 118 4.75 -7.22 15.00
CA LEU A 118 5.87 -7.76 14.24
C LEU A 118 6.25 -6.88 13.04
N MET A 119 5.28 -6.26 12.36
CA MET A 119 5.56 -5.28 11.30
C MET A 119 6.47 -4.15 11.80
N ARG A 120 6.28 -3.69 13.05
CA ARG A 120 7.18 -2.71 13.69
C ARG A 120 8.56 -3.29 13.97
N THR A 121 8.62 -4.51 14.50
CA THR A 121 9.87 -5.20 14.83
C THR A 121 10.76 -5.41 13.60
N ILE A 122 10.16 -5.84 12.48
CA ILE A 122 10.90 -6.19 11.27
C ILE A 122 11.19 -4.99 10.36
N ARG A 123 10.55 -3.84 10.59
CA ARG A 123 10.69 -2.61 9.78
C ARG A 123 12.14 -2.26 9.40
N PRO A 124 13.14 -2.31 10.31
CA PRO A 124 14.52 -1.91 9.98
C PRO A 124 15.18 -2.76 8.90
N GLU A 125 14.67 -3.96 8.60
CA GLU A 125 15.18 -4.81 7.51
C GLU A 125 14.65 -4.40 6.13
N TYR A 126 13.51 -3.72 6.07
CA TYR A 126 12.81 -3.39 4.83
C TYR A 126 13.10 -1.99 4.28
N PHE A 127 13.62 -1.07 5.10
CA PHE A 127 13.93 0.29 4.65
C PHE A 127 15.41 0.61 4.88
N ASP A 128 16.05 1.15 3.84
CA ASP A 128 17.48 1.45 3.89
C ASP A 128 17.70 2.73 4.70
N SER A 129 18.47 2.65 5.79
CA SER A 129 18.75 3.82 6.63
C SER A 129 19.41 4.97 5.87
N ARG A 130 20.11 4.68 4.77
CA ARG A 130 20.71 5.68 3.88
C ARG A 130 19.69 6.45 3.04
N LEU A 131 18.51 5.85 2.82
CA LEU A 131 17.39 6.45 2.07
C LEU A 131 16.35 7.09 3.00
N ASN A 132 16.55 7.03 4.32
CA ASN A 132 15.58 7.50 5.30
C ASN A 132 15.19 8.97 5.11
N HIS A 133 16.07 9.82 4.59
CA HIS A 133 15.79 11.24 4.34
C HIS A 133 15.63 11.56 2.84
N GLY A 134 15.40 10.54 2.02
CA GLY A 134 15.15 10.65 0.59
C GLY A 134 16.11 9.83 -0.29
N PRO A 135 15.92 9.88 -1.61
CA PRO A 135 14.99 10.78 -2.30
C PRO A 135 13.52 10.37 -2.15
N PHE A 136 12.64 11.36 -2.29
CA PHE A 136 11.19 11.16 -2.35
C PHE A 136 10.70 11.47 -3.77
N PHE A 137 9.78 10.67 -4.30
CA PHE A 137 9.28 10.80 -5.67
C PHE A 137 7.78 10.97 -5.70
N PHE A 138 7.31 11.76 -6.68
CA PHE A 138 5.90 11.91 -6.92
C PHE A 138 5.34 10.63 -7.54
N SER A 139 4.28 10.11 -6.94
CA SER A 139 3.65 8.85 -7.33
C SER A 139 2.14 8.99 -7.31
N LEU A 140 1.48 8.28 -8.22
CA LEU A 140 0.02 8.14 -8.24
C LEU A 140 -0.32 6.89 -7.43
N THR A 141 -1.00 7.03 -6.28
CA THR A 141 -1.20 5.89 -5.36
C THR A 141 -2.45 5.07 -5.67
N ASP A 142 -3.39 5.63 -6.44
CA ASP A 142 -4.64 4.96 -6.83
C ASP A 142 -4.72 4.69 -8.33
N ILE A 143 -3.69 4.02 -8.86
CA ILE A 143 -3.69 3.56 -10.24
C ILE A 143 -4.29 2.17 -10.30
N HIS A 144 -5.40 2.02 -11.02
CA HIS A 144 -6.01 0.75 -11.40
C HIS A 144 -6.66 0.85 -12.78
N ALA A 145 -7.12 -0.29 -13.33
CA ALA A 145 -7.60 -0.38 -14.71
C ALA A 145 -8.77 0.57 -15.05
N SER A 146 -9.55 1.02 -14.06
CA SER A 146 -10.64 1.97 -14.30
C SER A 146 -10.15 3.42 -14.43
N ASN A 147 -8.98 3.75 -13.88
CA ASN A 147 -8.42 5.10 -13.94
C ASN A 147 -7.56 5.33 -15.20
N ILE A 148 -7.42 4.31 -16.06
CA ILE A 148 -6.59 4.36 -17.27
C ILE A 148 -7.47 4.34 -18.52
N LEU A 149 -7.35 5.36 -19.36
CA LEU A 149 -7.97 5.42 -20.68
C LEU A 149 -6.95 5.02 -21.75
N VAL A 150 -7.32 4.05 -22.59
CA VAL A 150 -6.47 3.47 -23.63
C VAL A 150 -7.17 3.46 -24.99
N ASP A 151 -6.38 3.40 -26.07
CA ASP A 151 -6.88 3.07 -27.41
C ASP A 151 -7.04 1.56 -27.63
N GLU A 152 -7.44 1.16 -28.84
CA GLU A 152 -7.64 -0.24 -29.24
C GLU A 152 -6.38 -1.11 -29.11
N ASN A 153 -5.19 -0.50 -29.05
CA ASN A 153 -3.91 -1.19 -28.94
C ASN A 153 -3.32 -1.09 -27.52
N TRP A 154 -4.11 -0.64 -26.54
CA TRP A 154 -3.71 -0.43 -25.14
C TRP A 154 -2.62 0.63 -24.93
N ASN A 155 -2.45 1.57 -25.86
CA ASN A 155 -1.64 2.75 -25.59
C ASN A 155 -2.42 3.69 -24.67
N ILE A 156 -1.78 4.18 -23.61
CA ILE A 156 -2.41 5.09 -22.65
C ILE A 156 -2.62 6.46 -23.31
N LYS A 157 -3.88 6.92 -23.32
CA LYS A 157 -4.25 8.27 -23.79
C LYS A 157 -4.34 9.26 -22.64
N SER A 158 -4.79 8.81 -21.48
CA SER A 158 -4.88 9.63 -20.28
C SER A 158 -5.07 8.77 -19.04
N ILE A 159 -4.66 9.33 -17.91
CA ILE A 159 -5.01 8.82 -16.57
C ILE A 159 -5.96 9.84 -15.94
N ILE A 160 -7.04 9.36 -15.36
CA ILE A 160 -8.02 10.16 -14.63
C ILE A 160 -7.88 9.88 -13.14
N ASP A 161 -8.60 10.64 -12.32
CA ASP A 161 -8.68 10.44 -10.87
C ASP A 161 -7.31 10.55 -10.16
N LEU A 162 -6.69 11.72 -10.31
CA LEU A 162 -5.32 12.01 -9.85
C LEU A 162 -5.26 12.61 -8.43
N GLU A 163 -6.37 12.59 -7.70
CA GLU A 163 -6.48 13.26 -6.39
C GLU A 163 -5.63 12.57 -5.30
N TRP A 164 -5.38 11.27 -5.43
CA TRP A 164 -4.56 10.48 -4.52
C TRP A 164 -3.08 10.44 -4.92
N ALA A 165 -2.52 11.58 -5.32
CA ALA A 165 -1.11 11.68 -5.68
C ALA A 165 -0.26 12.24 -4.53
N ALA A 166 0.91 11.66 -4.30
CA ALA A 166 1.79 12.04 -3.20
C ALA A 166 3.27 11.86 -3.53
N ALA A 167 4.10 12.67 -2.87
CA ALA A 167 5.53 12.45 -2.75
C ALA A 167 5.78 11.33 -1.72
N LEU A 168 6.40 10.24 -2.13
CA LEU A 168 6.61 9.03 -1.33
C LEU A 168 8.09 8.60 -1.30
N PRO A 169 8.51 7.77 -0.34
CA PRO A 169 9.83 7.16 -0.34
C PRO A 169 10.15 6.43 -1.64
N VAL A 170 11.40 6.45 -2.07
CA VAL A 170 11.82 5.71 -3.25
C VAL A 170 11.54 4.21 -3.13
N GLU A 171 11.60 3.63 -1.93
CA GLU A 171 11.28 2.22 -1.72
C GLU A 171 9.79 1.87 -1.92
N PHE A 172 8.90 2.86 -2.02
CA PHE A 172 7.48 2.65 -2.35
C PHE A 172 7.26 2.48 -3.86
N ILE A 173 8.27 2.70 -4.70
CA ILE A 173 8.15 2.41 -6.12
C ILE A 173 8.02 0.89 -6.33
N GLY A 174 6.93 0.50 -6.99
CA GLY A 174 6.59 -0.91 -7.17
C GLY A 174 5.80 -1.13 -8.45
N THR A 175 5.71 -2.38 -8.87
CA THR A 175 4.84 -2.75 -9.98
C THR A 175 3.37 -2.63 -9.55
N PRO A 176 2.45 -2.29 -10.46
CA PRO A 176 1.04 -2.15 -10.07
C PRO A 176 0.48 -3.45 -9.46
N LEU A 177 -0.21 -3.38 -8.33
CA LEU A 177 -0.75 -4.57 -7.65
C LEU A 177 -1.83 -5.30 -8.49
N TRP A 178 -2.50 -4.58 -9.39
CA TRP A 178 -3.55 -5.11 -10.27
C TRP A 178 -3.02 -5.80 -11.53
N LEU A 179 -1.70 -6.01 -11.69
CA LEU A 179 -1.12 -6.70 -12.85
C LEU A 179 -1.68 -8.11 -13.08
N THR A 180 -2.26 -8.79 -12.10
CA THR A 180 -2.91 -10.10 -12.31
C THR A 180 -4.43 -10.05 -12.22
N GLN A 181 -5.02 -8.86 -12.04
CA GLN A 181 -6.45 -8.63 -11.82
C GLN A 181 -6.99 -9.35 -10.57
N GLU A 182 -6.10 -9.72 -9.65
CA GLU A 182 -6.44 -10.35 -8.38
C GLU A 182 -6.51 -9.30 -7.28
N SER A 183 -7.41 -9.49 -6.31
CA SER A 183 -7.40 -8.68 -5.10
C SER A 183 -6.12 -8.93 -4.31
N ILE A 184 -5.65 -7.91 -3.59
CA ILE A 184 -4.34 -7.91 -2.91
C ILE A 184 -4.13 -9.10 -1.97
N ASP A 185 -5.20 -9.53 -1.30
CA ASP A 185 -5.23 -10.66 -0.37
C ASP A 185 -5.27 -12.03 -1.06
N CYS A 186 -5.59 -12.05 -2.36
CA CYS A 186 -5.71 -13.25 -3.20
C CYS A 186 -4.61 -13.38 -4.26
N ILE A 187 -3.70 -12.39 -4.40
CA ILE A 187 -2.62 -12.43 -5.39
C ILE A 187 -1.84 -13.74 -5.26
N ASN A 188 -1.75 -14.50 -6.35
CA ASN A 188 -0.83 -15.62 -6.46
C ASN A 188 0.57 -15.09 -6.79
N ALA A 189 1.56 -15.30 -5.92
CA ALA A 189 2.87 -14.68 -6.06
C ALA A 189 3.63 -15.19 -7.30
N GLU A 190 3.47 -16.47 -7.65
CA GLU A 190 4.13 -17.08 -8.80
C GLU A 190 3.57 -16.51 -10.11
N LYS A 191 2.24 -16.43 -10.24
CA LYS A 191 1.56 -15.81 -11.38
C LYS A 191 1.88 -14.32 -11.48
N TYR A 192 1.88 -13.62 -10.35
CA TYR A 192 2.24 -12.22 -10.28
C TYR A 192 3.67 -11.99 -10.74
N ASP A 193 4.63 -12.79 -10.26
CA ASP A 193 6.03 -12.64 -10.65
C ASP A 193 6.24 -12.83 -12.16
N GLN A 194 5.51 -13.74 -12.81
CA GLN A 194 5.60 -13.91 -14.27
C GLN A 194 5.24 -12.63 -15.03
N ILE A 195 4.13 -11.98 -14.67
CA ILE A 195 3.69 -10.73 -15.31
C ILE A 195 4.58 -9.56 -14.87
N ARG A 196 5.01 -9.54 -13.60
CA ARG A 196 5.94 -8.56 -13.06
C ARG A 196 7.27 -8.56 -13.82
N GLN A 197 7.82 -9.73 -14.15
CA GLN A 197 9.06 -9.87 -14.92
C GLN A 197 8.90 -9.36 -16.35
N GLU A 198 7.74 -9.59 -16.99
CA GLU A 198 7.39 -8.99 -18.28
C GLU A 198 7.39 -7.46 -18.19
N PHE A 199 6.73 -6.90 -17.17
CA PHE A 199 6.73 -5.46 -16.91
C PHE A 199 8.15 -4.92 -16.66
N MET A 200 8.94 -5.59 -15.80
CA MET A 200 10.29 -5.17 -15.44
C MET A 200 11.24 -5.14 -16.64
N GLY A 201 11.12 -6.10 -17.56
CA GLY A 201 11.92 -6.10 -18.79
C GLY A 201 11.69 -4.83 -19.62
N ILE A 202 10.44 -4.42 -19.76
CA ILE A 202 10.06 -3.18 -20.46
C ILE A 202 10.50 -1.96 -19.66
N PHE A 203 10.26 -1.94 -18.35
CA PHE A 203 10.63 -0.82 -17.48
C PHE A 203 12.13 -0.54 -17.52
N ILE A 204 12.98 -1.57 -17.51
CA ILE A 204 14.44 -1.46 -17.65
C ILE A 204 14.84 -0.87 -19.01
N GLU A 205 14.13 -1.24 -20.09
CA GLU A 205 14.37 -0.70 -21.41
C GLU A 205 14.00 0.79 -21.49
N GLU A 206 12.84 1.17 -20.98
CA GLU A 206 12.36 2.55 -20.98
C GLU A 206 13.20 3.45 -20.05
N GLU A 207 13.70 2.93 -18.92
CA GLU A 207 14.55 3.69 -18.00
C GLU A 207 15.85 4.20 -18.68
N LYS A 208 16.41 3.43 -19.62
CA LYS A 208 17.60 3.86 -20.40
C LYS A 208 17.34 5.11 -21.25
N HIS A 209 16.09 5.33 -21.65
CA HIS A 209 15.68 6.43 -22.52
C HIS A 209 15.08 7.61 -21.72
N CYS A 210 14.90 7.45 -20.40
CA CYS A 210 14.29 8.44 -19.51
C CYS A 210 15.27 8.84 -18.39
N PRO A 211 16.23 9.74 -18.67
CA PRO A 211 17.19 10.19 -17.67
C PRO A 211 16.48 10.91 -16.51
N ALA A 212 17.03 10.76 -15.32
CA ALA A 212 16.57 11.42 -14.10
C ALA A 212 17.60 12.41 -13.57
N ASP A 213 17.17 13.38 -12.77
CA ASP A 213 18.03 14.40 -12.18
C ASP A 213 18.81 13.88 -10.95
N HIS A 214 18.94 12.56 -10.83
CA HIS A 214 19.55 11.85 -9.71
C HIS A 214 20.16 10.52 -10.15
N ALA A 215 21.04 9.95 -9.33
CA ALA A 215 21.73 8.69 -9.64
C ALA A 215 20.94 7.40 -9.35
N ILE A 216 19.78 7.49 -8.67
CA ILE A 216 18.98 6.30 -8.33
C ILE A 216 18.41 5.64 -9.58
N GLN A 217 18.65 4.33 -9.73
CA GLN A 217 18.02 3.49 -10.74
C GLN A 217 16.71 2.91 -10.18
N ARG A 218 15.59 3.36 -10.72
CA ARG A 218 14.23 2.97 -10.32
C ARG A 218 14.00 1.49 -10.56
N ALA A 219 14.45 0.95 -11.70
CA ALA A 219 14.28 -0.48 -11.98
C ALA A 219 15.05 -1.35 -10.97
N SER A 220 16.26 -0.94 -10.60
CA SER A 220 17.06 -1.64 -9.59
C SER A 220 16.38 -1.59 -8.22
N THR A 221 15.82 -0.44 -7.81
CA THR A 221 15.05 -0.34 -6.57
C THR A 221 13.81 -1.23 -6.59
N MET A 222 13.02 -1.23 -7.68
CA MET A 222 11.84 -2.09 -7.81
C MET A 222 12.21 -3.57 -7.74
N GLN A 223 13.32 -3.98 -8.37
CA GLN A 223 13.78 -5.36 -8.34
C GLN A 223 14.24 -5.77 -6.94
N LYS A 224 15.05 -4.94 -6.27
CA LYS A 224 15.46 -5.16 -4.87
C LYS A 224 14.26 -5.21 -3.93
N SER A 225 13.27 -4.33 -4.17
CA SER A 225 12.02 -4.27 -3.39
C SER A 225 11.26 -5.59 -3.44
N TRP A 226 11.19 -6.23 -4.61
CA TRP A 226 10.61 -7.56 -4.76
C TRP A 226 11.42 -8.64 -4.05
N GLU A 227 12.72 -8.72 -4.32
CA GLU A 227 13.62 -9.77 -3.79
C GLU A 227 13.69 -9.78 -2.25
N GLN A 228 13.62 -8.59 -1.64
CA GLN A 228 13.70 -8.42 -0.18
C GLN A 228 12.33 -8.41 0.51
N GLY A 229 11.22 -8.48 -0.26
CA GLY A 229 9.86 -8.45 0.29
C GLY A 229 9.35 -7.06 0.69
N ILE A 230 10.10 -5.99 0.38
CA ILE A 230 9.69 -4.59 0.62
C ILE A 230 8.39 -4.29 -0.14
N PHE A 231 8.25 -4.83 -1.35
CA PHE A 231 7.02 -4.74 -2.14
C PHE A 231 5.79 -5.17 -1.33
N TRP A 232 5.87 -6.32 -0.65
CA TRP A 232 4.78 -6.83 0.19
C TRP A 232 4.62 -6.04 1.48
N TYR A 233 5.71 -5.54 2.05
CA TYR A 233 5.64 -4.67 3.23
C TYR A 233 4.87 -3.38 2.92
N VAL A 234 5.23 -2.68 1.85
CA VAL A 234 4.56 -1.45 1.38
C VAL A 234 3.11 -1.74 1.01
N ALA A 235 2.84 -2.81 0.25
CA ALA A 235 1.49 -3.23 -0.09
C ALA A 235 0.60 -3.48 1.15
N GLY A 236 1.20 -4.03 2.22
CA GLY A 236 0.55 -4.17 3.52
C GLY A 236 0.28 -2.83 4.20
N LEU A 237 1.25 -1.91 4.20
CA LEU A 237 1.05 -0.57 4.77
C LEU A 237 -0.07 0.19 4.06
N GLU A 238 -0.17 0.08 2.74
CA GLU A 238 -1.15 0.82 1.92
C GLU A 238 -2.54 0.18 1.89
N SER A 239 -2.71 -1.03 2.45
CA SER A 239 -3.98 -1.76 2.46
C SER A 239 -4.49 -2.04 3.87
N PRO A 240 -5.44 -1.24 4.40
CA PRO A 240 -5.97 -1.40 5.76
C PRO A 240 -6.52 -2.79 6.07
N THR A 241 -7.20 -3.39 5.09
CA THR A 241 -7.79 -4.73 5.20
C THR A 241 -6.83 -5.82 4.74
N GLY A 242 -5.84 -5.50 3.90
CA GLY A 242 -4.89 -6.45 3.34
C GLY A 242 -3.67 -6.74 4.22
N LEU A 243 -3.26 -5.82 5.11
CA LEU A 243 -2.02 -5.95 5.92
C LEU A 243 -1.91 -7.30 6.61
N HIS A 244 -2.98 -7.73 7.29
CA HIS A 244 -3.00 -8.99 8.04
C HIS A 244 -2.74 -10.19 7.13
N SER A 245 -3.47 -10.29 6.03
CA SER A 245 -3.33 -11.37 5.05
C SER A 245 -1.93 -11.38 4.43
N ILE A 246 -1.43 -10.21 4.02
CA ILE A 246 -0.10 -10.08 3.39
C ILE A 246 1.01 -10.45 4.36
N PHE A 247 0.93 -10.00 5.62
CA PHE A 247 1.92 -10.34 6.63
C PHE A 247 2.08 -11.85 6.76
N TYR A 248 0.99 -12.59 7.00
CA TYR A 248 1.07 -14.04 7.21
C TYR A 248 1.39 -14.83 5.93
N LYS A 249 0.96 -14.37 4.75
CA LYS A 249 1.20 -15.08 3.49
C LYS A 249 2.57 -14.79 2.87
N ARG A 250 3.13 -13.59 3.11
CA ARG A 250 4.27 -13.07 2.34
C ARG A 250 5.48 -12.67 3.18
N LEU A 251 5.27 -12.07 4.35
CA LEU A 251 6.37 -11.54 5.17
C LEU A 251 6.80 -12.54 6.25
N GLN A 252 5.85 -13.01 7.04
CA GLN A 252 6.08 -13.98 8.12
C GLN A 252 6.87 -15.23 7.65
N PRO A 253 6.56 -15.85 6.49
CA PRO A 253 7.27 -17.05 6.03
C PRO A 253 8.75 -16.84 5.71
N LEU A 254 9.21 -15.60 5.52
CA LEU A 254 10.63 -15.26 5.31
C LEU A 254 11.46 -15.42 6.59
N TYR A 255 10.81 -15.39 7.75
CA TYR A 255 11.44 -15.56 9.06
C TYR A 255 11.32 -17.00 9.57
N ASP A 256 10.10 -17.47 9.86
CA ASP A 256 9.87 -18.85 10.32
C ASP A 256 8.44 -19.32 10.08
N LYS A 257 8.24 -20.16 9.06
CA LYS A 257 6.91 -20.68 8.66
C LYS A 257 6.09 -21.33 9.78
N ARG A 258 6.73 -21.77 10.88
CA ARG A 258 6.05 -22.44 12.01
C ARG A 258 5.28 -21.46 12.88
N HIS A 259 5.67 -20.19 12.91
CA HIS A 259 5.09 -19.21 13.83
C HIS A 259 3.63 -18.86 13.52
N ALA A 260 3.21 -18.87 12.24
CA ALA A 260 1.81 -18.57 11.88
C ALA A 260 0.80 -19.55 12.49
N GLN A 261 1.21 -20.80 12.75
CA GLN A 261 0.36 -21.84 13.33
C GLN A 261 0.60 -22.04 14.83
N ASN A 262 1.57 -21.32 15.40
CA ASN A 262 1.93 -21.45 16.81
C ASN A 262 1.12 -20.46 17.66
N THR A 263 0.05 -20.95 18.27
CA THR A 263 -0.84 -20.15 19.13
C THR A 263 -0.09 -19.47 20.28
N ASP A 264 0.87 -20.14 20.92
CA ASP A 264 1.63 -19.55 22.03
C ASP A 264 2.48 -18.37 21.56
N PHE A 265 3.10 -18.48 20.39
CA PHE A 265 3.84 -17.38 19.78
C PHE A 265 2.92 -16.18 19.50
N LEU A 266 1.73 -16.42 18.92
CA LEU A 266 0.77 -15.36 18.63
C LEU A 266 0.31 -14.65 19.90
N LEU A 267 -0.04 -15.42 20.94
CA LEU A 267 -0.46 -14.87 22.24
C LEU A 267 0.64 -14.07 22.92
N MET A 268 1.89 -14.55 22.89
CA MET A 268 3.02 -13.80 23.44
C MET A 268 3.27 -12.51 22.64
N ALA A 269 3.27 -12.59 21.31
CA ALA A 269 3.56 -11.44 20.45
C ALA A 269 2.46 -10.37 20.51
N CYS A 270 1.18 -10.75 20.63
CA CYS A 270 0.09 -9.77 20.68
C CYS A 270 0.13 -8.91 21.95
N GLU A 271 0.66 -9.43 23.07
CA GLU A 271 0.84 -8.68 24.32
C GLU A 271 1.84 -7.51 24.16
N TYR A 272 2.75 -7.58 23.18
CA TYR A 272 3.69 -6.50 22.87
C TYR A 272 3.13 -5.43 21.95
N TRP A 273 1.92 -5.61 21.40
CA TRP A 273 1.27 -4.57 20.59
C TRP A 273 0.81 -3.39 21.46
N ARG A 274 0.21 -3.67 22.63
CA ARG A 274 -0.19 -2.65 23.61
C ARG A 274 -0.28 -3.20 25.02
N ARG A 275 -0.16 -2.31 26.02
CA ARG A 275 -0.49 -2.65 27.41
C ARG A 275 -1.96 -3.07 27.53
N ASN A 276 -2.22 -4.06 28.37
CA ASN A 276 -3.55 -4.63 28.62
C ASN A 276 -4.19 -5.20 27.34
N ALA A 277 -3.42 -5.91 26.52
CA ALA A 277 -3.88 -6.52 25.26
C ALA A 277 -5.15 -7.38 25.44
N MET A 278 -5.21 -8.20 26.50
CA MET A 278 -6.38 -9.06 26.76
C MET A 278 -7.64 -8.27 27.11
N ASP A 279 -7.53 -7.14 27.81
CA ASP A 279 -8.66 -6.25 28.06
C ASP A 279 -9.16 -5.62 26.76
N PHE A 280 -8.22 -5.20 25.90
CA PHE A 280 -8.55 -4.68 24.59
C PHE A 280 -9.30 -5.73 23.75
N ILE A 281 -8.80 -6.96 23.65
CA ILE A 281 -9.47 -8.05 22.91
C ILE A 281 -10.90 -8.26 23.43
N ARG A 282 -11.08 -8.30 24.76
CA ARG A 282 -12.42 -8.42 25.38
C ARG A 282 -13.33 -7.24 25.02
N SER A 283 -12.81 -6.02 24.98
CA SER A 283 -13.57 -4.84 24.55
C SER A 283 -13.99 -4.96 23.09
N ARG A 284 -13.05 -5.29 22.20
CA ARG A 284 -13.31 -5.42 20.76
C ARG A 284 -14.34 -6.50 20.43
N MET A 285 -14.36 -7.60 21.19
CA MET A 285 -15.38 -8.63 21.06
C MET A 285 -16.79 -8.14 21.44
N LYS A 286 -16.90 -7.23 22.42
CA LYS A 286 -18.17 -6.58 22.77
C LYS A 286 -18.61 -5.61 21.67
N ASP A 287 -17.68 -4.81 21.14
CA ASP A 287 -17.95 -3.87 20.05
C ASP A 287 -18.47 -4.60 18.81
N LYS A 288 -17.83 -5.72 18.44
CA LYS A 288 -18.29 -6.58 17.35
C LYS A 288 -19.71 -7.08 17.58
N LYS A 289 -19.99 -7.62 18.79
CA LYS A 289 -21.31 -8.14 19.11
C LYS A 289 -22.40 -7.07 18.99
N ALA A 290 -22.15 -5.88 19.53
CA ALA A 290 -23.08 -4.75 19.43
C ALA A 290 -23.26 -4.27 17.97
N TYR A 291 -22.20 -4.31 17.17
CA TYR A 291 -22.29 -4.02 15.73
C TYR A 291 -23.16 -5.05 15.01
N ASP A 292 -22.93 -6.34 15.24
CA ASP A 292 -23.69 -7.43 14.60
C ASP A 292 -25.19 -7.38 14.99
N GLU A 293 -25.52 -6.99 16.23
CA GLU A 293 -26.89 -6.75 16.68
C GLU A 293 -27.56 -5.59 15.93
N ARG A 294 -26.92 -4.40 15.89
CA ARG A 294 -27.43 -3.25 15.13
C ARG A 294 -27.58 -3.55 13.64
N LEU A 295 -26.65 -4.33 13.08
CA LEU A 295 -26.71 -4.73 11.68
C LEU A 295 -27.95 -5.57 11.42
N ARG A 296 -28.26 -6.54 12.28
CA ARG A 296 -29.48 -7.36 12.14
C ARG A 296 -30.73 -6.51 12.25
N GLU A 297 -30.82 -5.62 13.23
CA GLU A 297 -31.97 -4.71 13.40
C GLU A 297 -32.21 -3.89 12.12
N ALA A 298 -31.15 -3.31 11.54
CA ALA A 298 -31.26 -2.52 10.31
C ALA A 298 -31.72 -3.33 9.08
N PHE A 299 -31.47 -4.64 9.03
CA PHE A 299 -31.89 -5.52 7.93
C PHE A 299 -33.18 -6.30 8.21
N GLU A 300 -33.67 -6.32 9.45
CA GLU A 300 -34.98 -6.89 9.82
C GLU A 300 -36.12 -5.86 9.69
N GLU A 301 -35.82 -4.56 9.68
CA GLU A 301 -36.78 -3.47 9.46
C GLU A 301 -37.17 -3.25 7.97
N HIS A 302 -36.76 -4.14 7.05
CA HIS A 302 -37.08 -4.09 5.61
C HIS A 302 -37.64 -5.40 5.06
#